data_AF-M0MRZ6-F1
#
_entry.id   AF-M0MRZ6-F1
#
_cell.length_a   1.000
_cell.length_b   1.000
_cell.length_c   1.000
_cell.angle_alpha   90.00
_cell.angle_beta   90.00
_cell.angle_gamma   90.00
#
_symmetry.space_group_name_H-M   'P 1'
#
loop_
_entity.id
_entity.type
_entity.pdbx_description
1 polymer ?
#
loop_
_entity_poly.entity_id
_entity_poly.type
_entity_poly.pdbx_seq_one_letter_code
_entity_poly.pdbx_strand_id
1 'polypeptide(L)' 'MPTTAISKSGDRHYKTTVPLGFVEGFDLDGKRFEWSVKSGNTFELRVVDDDD' A
#
# COMPACT_ATOMS: atom_id res chain seq x y z
N MET A 1 4.01 13.79 7.51
CA MET A 1 3.59 12.74 6.57
C MET A 1 2.13 12.42 6.86
N PRO A 2 1.27 12.24 5.84
CA PRO A 2 -0.12 11.85 6.08
C PRO A 2 -0.19 10.52 6.82
N THR A 3 -1.17 10.38 7.70
CA THR A 3 -1.45 9.14 8.44
C THR A 3 -2.84 8.66 8.06
N THR A 4 -2.97 7.36 7.81
CA THR A 4 -4.24 6.70 7.52
C THR A 4 -4.45 5.56 8.51
N ALA A 5 -5.71 5.20 8.74
CA ALA A 5 -6.05 4.07 9.59
C ALA A 5 -6.34 2.83 8.74
N ILE A 6 -5.96 1.67 9.26
CA ILE A 6 -6.39 0.38 8.71
C ILE A 6 -7.76 0.04 9.32
N SER A 7 -8.72 -0.33 8.47
CA SER A 7 -10.07 -0.73 8.88
C SER A 7 -10.42 -2.10 8.31
N LYS A 8 -11.26 -2.85 9.03
CA LYS A 8 -11.73 -4.16 8.60
C LYS A 8 -12.61 -4.04 7.36
N SER A 9 -12.38 -4.88 6.37
CA SER A 9 -13.12 -4.94 5.10
C SER A 9 -13.50 -6.38 4.78
N GLY A 10 -14.40 -6.97 5.58
CA GLY A 10 -14.79 -8.38 5.50
C GLY A 10 -14.10 -9.24 6.55
N ASP A 11 -14.34 -10.56 6.52
CA ASP A 11 -13.97 -11.44 7.64
C ASP A 11 -12.46 -11.55 7.87
N ARG A 12 -11.66 -11.55 6.80
CA ARG A 12 -10.20 -11.74 6.85
C ARG A 12 -9.41 -10.70 6.05
N HIS A 13 -10.04 -9.59 5.68
CA HIS A 13 -9.38 -8.54 4.92
C HIS A 13 -9.46 -7.22 5.65
N TYR A 14 -8.40 -6.43 5.50
CA TYR A 14 -8.28 -5.08 6.00
C TYR A 14 -7.92 -4.16 4.83
N LYS A 15 -8.31 -2.89 4.94
CA LYS A 15 -7.99 -1.88 3.95
C LYS A 15 -7.57 -0.59 4.62
N THR A 16 -6.75 0.18 3.91
CA THR A 16 -6.48 1.57 4.22
C THR A 16 -6.59 2.40 2.95
N THR A 17 -6.77 3.70 3.10
CA THR A 17 -6.70 4.63 1.99
C THR A 17 -5.25 4.99 1.71
N VAL A 18 -4.93 5.21 0.43
CA VAL A 18 -3.64 5.78 0.02
C VAL A 18 -3.85 7.27 -0.18
N PRO A 19 -3.03 8.15 0.44
CA PRO A 19 -3.17 9.60 0.24
C PRO A 19 -2.90 9.99 -1.22
N LEU A 20 -3.70 10.92 -1.76
CA LEU A 20 -3.69 11.30 -3.18
C LEU A 20 -2.29 11.64 -3.70
N GLY A 21 -1.50 12.42 -2.95
CA GLY A 21 -0.16 12.81 -3.39
C GLY A 21 0.82 11.65 -3.59
N PHE A 22 0.61 10.50 -2.93
CA PHE A 22 1.38 9.29 -3.23
C PHE A 22 0.89 8.61 -4.50
N VAL A 23 -0.43 8.57 -4.73
CA VAL A 23 -1.00 8.01 -5.94
C VAL A 23 -0.50 8.77 -7.17
N GLU A 24 -0.58 10.10 -7.14
CA GLU A 24 -0.11 10.96 -8.23
C GLU A 24 1.41 10.94 -8.39
N GLY A 25 2.15 10.95 -7.28
CA GLY A 25 3.61 11.01 -7.32
C GLY A 25 4.30 9.72 -7.79
N PHE A 26 3.64 8.57 -7.64
CA PHE A 26 4.18 7.26 -8.01
C PHE A 26 3.36 6.54 -9.09
N ASP A 27 2.32 7.18 -9.64
CA ASP A 27 1.39 6.57 -10.62
C ASP A 27 0.85 5.21 -10.15
N LEU A 28 0.27 5.21 -8.95
CA LEU A 28 -0.12 3.96 -8.26
C LEU A 28 -1.44 3.36 -8.74
N ASP A 29 -2.20 4.08 -9.57
CA ASP A 29 -3.50 3.59 -10.02
C ASP A 29 -3.33 2.35 -10.91
N GLY A 30 -4.09 1.30 -10.61
CA GLY A 30 -3.97 -0.01 -11.26
C GLY A 30 -2.69 -0.80 -10.94
N LYS A 31 -1.72 -0.24 -10.19
CA LYS A 31 -0.47 -0.93 -9.85
C LYS A 31 -0.66 -1.97 -8.75
N ARG A 32 0.17 -3.02 -8.80
CA ARG A 32 0.26 -4.05 -7.75
C ARG A 32 1.41 -3.72 -6.80
N PHE A 33 1.27 -4.18 -5.55
CA PHE A 33 2.30 -4.03 -4.54
C PHE A 33 2.70 -5.37 -3.96
N GLU A 34 4.01 -5.55 -3.80
CA GLU A 34 4.58 -6.56 -2.93
C GLU A 34 4.78 -5.97 -1.53
N TRP A 35 4.43 -6.75 -0.51
CA TRP A 35 4.58 -6.39 0.90
C TRP A 35 5.74 -7.16 1.50
N SER A 36 6.65 -6.47 2.18
CA SER A 36 7.72 -7.12 2.95
C SER A 36 7.88 -6.49 4.34
N VAL A 37 8.32 -7.31 5.30
CA VAL A 37 8.69 -6.83 6.63
C VAL A 37 10.17 -6.46 6.61
N LYS A 38 10.48 -5.20 6.89
CA LYS A 38 11.87 -4.74 6.96
C LYS A 38 12.43 -4.96 8.37
N SER A 39 11.85 -4.31 9.38
CA SER A 39 12.17 -4.50 10.81
C SER A 39 11.24 -3.71 11.73
N GLY A 40 11.13 -4.14 12.99
CA GLY A 40 10.42 -3.40 14.05
C GLY A 40 8.95 -3.12 13.70
N ASN A 41 8.59 -1.85 13.63
CA ASN A 41 7.26 -1.35 13.27
C ASN A 41 7.17 -0.88 11.80
N THR A 42 8.13 -1.27 10.96
CA THR A 42 8.23 -0.82 9.56
C THR A 42 8.03 -1.99 8.60
N PHE A 43 7.03 -1.85 7.73
CA PHE A 43 6.86 -2.66 6.53
C PHE A 43 7.16 -1.80 5.30
N GLU A 44 7.54 -2.45 4.20
CA GLU A 44 7.86 -1.83 2.93
C GLU A 44 6.87 -2.32 1.86
N LEU A 45 6.43 -1.37 1.03
CA LEU A 45 5.60 -1.61 -0.15
C LEU A 45 6.44 -1.35 -1.39
N ARG A 46 6.53 -2.33 -2.28
CA ARG A 46 7.22 -2.18 -3.57
C ARG A 46 6.22 -2.31 -4.71
N VAL A 47 6.21 -1.34 -5.62
CA VAL A 47 5.42 -1.42 -6.86
C VAL A 47 5.97 -2.57 -7.70
N VAL A 48 5.07 -3.43 -8.18
CA VAL A 48 5.37 -4.52 -9.11
C VAL A 48 4.78 -4.14 -10.46
N ASP A 49 5.61 -4.12 -11.49
CA ASP A 49 5.14 -4.00 -12.88
C ASP A 49 4.69 -5.36 -13.38
N ASP A 50 3.60 -5.38 -14.16
CA ASP A 50 2.98 -6.60 -14.69
C ASP A 50 3.77 -7.24 -15.86
N ASP A 51 5.06 -6.92 -16.02
CA ASP A 51 5.94 -7.50 -17.04
C ASP A 51 6.58 -8.80 -16.52
N ASP A 52 5.77 -9.86 -16.45
CA ASP A 52 6.18 -11.28 -16.59
C ASP A 52 5.00 -12.14 -17.10
#